data_AF-A0A519IZH0-F1
#
_entry.id   AF-A0A519IZH0-F1
#
_cell.length_a   1.000
_cell.length_b   1.000
_cell.length_c   1.000
_cell.angle_alpha   90.00
_cell.angle_beta   90.00
_cell.angle_gamma   90.00
#
_symmetry.space_group_name_H-M   'P 1'
#
loop_
_entity.id
_entity.type
_entity.pdbx_description
1 polymer ?
#
loop_
_entity_poly.entity_id
_entity_poly.type
_entity_poly.pdbx_seq_one_letter_code
_entity_poly.pdbx_strand_id
1 'polypeptide(L)'
;MTVQDAAVITATARVRQLLGLTQTLTARLETETAAFAAQRPQDVADGLAETQDLANAYRRESAQVKADPSALAAAPLAERKALMTATRLFDAAVAAHATAVEAARQISEGLVRAIAGEVTEARGSPAGYGASGHAAVADGRAFALNRTA
;
A
#
# COMPACT_ATOMS: atom_id res chain seq x y z
N MET A 1 20.43 -40.64 -14.89
CA MET A 1 19.44 -39.71 -14.32
C MET A 1 18.18 -40.50 -14.05
N THR A 2 17.84 -40.72 -12.78
CA THR A 2 16.68 -41.54 -12.39
C THR A 2 15.41 -40.69 -12.37
N VAL A 3 14.23 -41.34 -12.39
CA VAL A 3 12.92 -40.65 -12.26
C VAL A 3 12.83 -39.84 -10.96
N GLN A 4 13.51 -40.30 -9.91
CA GLN A 4 13.58 -39.62 -8.62
C GLN A 4 14.42 -38.34 -8.69
N ASP A 5 15.53 -38.33 -9.44
CA ASP A 5 16.33 -37.11 -9.66
C ASP A 5 15.53 -36.04 -10.41
N ALA A 6 14.75 -36.45 -11.44
CA ALA A 6 13.92 -35.53 -12.21
C ALA A 6 12.79 -34.90 -11.36
N ALA A 7 12.19 -35.69 -10.46
CA ALA A 7 11.17 -35.19 -9.53
C ALA A 7 11.74 -34.16 -8.55
N VAL A 8 12.95 -34.42 -7.99
CA VAL A 8 13.63 -33.48 -7.10
C VAL A 8 13.99 -32.17 -7.81
N ILE A 9 14.49 -32.24 -9.04
CA ILE A 9 14.82 -31.04 -9.85
C ILE A 9 13.56 -30.21 -10.10
N THR A 10 12.46 -30.85 -10.51
CA THR A 10 11.19 -30.17 -10.81
C THR A 10 10.61 -29.51 -9.56
N ALA A 11 10.57 -30.23 -8.43
CA ALA A 11 10.09 -29.70 -7.16
C ALA A 11 10.96 -28.53 -6.67
N THR A 12 12.28 -28.63 -6.81
CA THR A 12 13.22 -27.57 -6.43
C THR A 12 13.03 -26.32 -7.31
N ALA A 13 12.88 -26.48 -8.62
CA ALA A 13 12.62 -25.37 -9.53
C ALA A 13 11.31 -24.64 -9.16
N ARG A 14 10.26 -25.40 -8.83
CA ARG A 14 8.97 -24.83 -8.40
C ARG A 14 9.08 -24.07 -7.08
N VAL A 15 9.80 -24.61 -6.09
CA VAL A 15 10.06 -23.90 -4.83
C VAL A 15 10.80 -22.58 -5.08
N ARG A 16 11.84 -22.60 -5.92
CA ARG A 16 12.63 -21.40 -6.24
C ARG A 16 11.85 -20.35 -7.01
N GLN A 17 10.98 -20.76 -7.94
CA GLN A 17 10.07 -19.85 -8.63
C GLN A 17 9.15 -19.13 -7.63
N LEU A 18 8.47 -19.89 -6.76
CA LEU A 18 7.54 -19.31 -5.80
C LEU A 18 8.26 -18.41 -4.77
N LEU A 19 9.47 -18.79 -4.37
CA LEU A 19 10.35 -17.97 -3.54
C LEU A 19 10.69 -16.65 -4.22
N GLY A 20 11.12 -16.67 -5.49
CA GLY A 20 11.45 -15.47 -6.25
C GLY A 20 10.26 -14.54 -6.44
N LEU A 21 9.07 -15.08 -6.73
CA LEU A 21 7.84 -14.29 -6.81
C LEU A 21 7.47 -13.65 -5.48
N THR A 22 7.60 -14.41 -4.39
CA THR A 22 7.31 -13.91 -3.03
C THR A 22 8.26 -12.76 -2.69
N GLN A 23 9.56 -12.92 -2.94
CA GLN A 23 10.56 -11.87 -2.68
C GLN A 23 10.32 -10.61 -3.53
N THR A 24 9.97 -10.79 -4.81
CA THR A 24 9.69 -9.67 -5.73
C THR A 24 8.47 -8.89 -5.26
N LEU A 25 7.40 -9.59 -4.88
CA LEU A 25 6.20 -8.96 -4.32
C LEU A 25 6.47 -8.26 -2.99
N THR A 26 7.23 -8.87 -2.08
CA THR A 26 7.64 -8.23 -0.82
C THR A 26 8.36 -6.90 -1.08
N ALA A 27 9.37 -6.90 -1.96
CA ALA A 27 10.13 -5.69 -2.27
C ALA A 27 9.25 -4.57 -2.88
N ARG A 28 8.26 -4.93 -3.71
CA ARG A 28 7.29 -3.96 -4.24
C ARG A 28 6.41 -3.39 -3.14
N LEU A 29 5.81 -4.23 -2.29
CA LEU A 29 4.96 -3.77 -1.18
C LEU A 29 5.73 -2.86 -0.22
N GLU A 30 7.00 -3.16 0.07
CA GLU A 30 7.86 -2.31 0.89
C GLU A 30 8.11 -0.95 0.23
N THR A 31 8.39 -0.93 -1.08
CA THR A 31 8.58 0.31 -1.86
C THR A 31 7.31 1.16 -1.86
N GLU A 32 6.15 0.55 -2.10
CA GLU A 32 4.86 1.24 -2.10
C GLU A 32 4.50 1.76 -0.70
N THR A 33 4.77 0.96 0.34
CA THR A 33 4.59 1.38 1.74
C THR A 33 5.45 2.61 2.06
N ALA A 34 6.70 2.63 1.59
CA ALA A 34 7.58 3.78 1.77
C ALA A 34 7.08 5.02 1.00
N ALA A 35 6.53 4.85 -0.21
CA ALA A 35 5.93 5.94 -0.97
C ALA A 35 4.68 6.52 -0.29
N PHE A 36 3.82 5.69 0.30
CA PHE A 36 2.70 6.15 1.12
C PHE A 36 3.17 6.90 2.37
N ALA A 37 4.19 6.39 3.06
CA ALA A 37 4.79 7.08 4.21
C ALA A 37 5.42 8.43 3.83
N ALA A 38 5.99 8.54 2.63
CA ALA A 38 6.56 9.77 2.09
C ALA A 38 5.52 10.74 1.49
N GLN A 39 4.22 10.44 1.60
CA GLN A 39 3.13 11.21 1.01
C GLN A 39 3.25 11.39 -0.52
N ARG A 40 3.77 10.36 -1.22
CA ARG A 40 3.93 10.33 -2.67
C ARG A 40 3.10 9.20 -3.31
N PRO A 41 1.76 9.18 -3.14
CA PRO A 41 0.91 8.12 -3.69
C PRO A 41 0.96 8.02 -5.23
N GLN A 42 1.35 9.10 -5.92
CA GLN A 42 1.56 9.11 -7.37
C GLN A 42 2.64 8.12 -7.83
N ASP A 43 3.70 7.92 -7.04
CA ASP A 43 4.77 6.98 -7.43
C ASP A 43 4.29 5.52 -7.36
N VAL A 44 3.25 5.24 -6.57
CA VAL A 44 2.61 3.93 -6.48
C VAL A 44 1.68 3.70 -7.66
N ALA A 45 1.00 4.75 -8.13
CA ALA A 45 0.03 4.67 -9.22
C ALA A 45 0.64 4.13 -10.52
N ASP A 46 1.86 4.54 -10.83
CA ASP A 46 2.59 4.10 -12.03
C ASP A 46 2.97 2.60 -11.99
N GLY A 47 3.15 2.04 -10.79
CA GLY A 47 3.56 0.64 -10.58
C GLY A 47 2.41 -0.33 -10.30
N LEU A 48 1.19 0.16 -10.12
CA LEU A 48 0.07 -0.61 -9.58
C LEU A 48 -0.36 -1.78 -10.49
N ALA A 49 -0.35 -1.58 -11.81
CA ALA A 49 -0.71 -2.63 -12.77
C ALA A 49 0.26 -3.82 -12.70
N GLU A 50 1.56 -3.55 -12.59
CA GLU A 50 2.58 -4.59 -12.48
C GLU A 50 2.50 -5.33 -11.14
N THR A 51 2.22 -4.61 -10.04
CA THR A 51 1.96 -5.23 -8.73
C THR A 51 0.72 -6.13 -8.77
N GLN A 52 -0.35 -5.72 -9.47
CA GLN A 52 -1.55 -6.55 -9.67
C GLN A 52 -1.25 -7.82 -10.48
N ASP A 53 -0.47 -7.74 -11.56
CA ASP A 53 -0.09 -8.90 -12.37
C ASP A 53 0.74 -9.90 -11.56
N LEU A 54 1.72 -9.42 -10.80
CA LEU A 54 2.53 -10.24 -9.90
C LEU A 54 1.68 -10.89 -8.80
N ALA A 55 0.75 -10.14 -8.19
CA ALA A 55 -0.15 -10.68 -7.16
C ALA A 55 -1.07 -11.77 -7.73
N ASN A 56 -1.57 -11.58 -8.97
CA ASN A 56 -2.37 -12.57 -9.66
C ASN A 56 -1.56 -13.83 -9.99
N ALA A 57 -0.31 -13.69 -10.43
CA ALA A 57 0.60 -14.81 -10.65
C ALA A 57 0.84 -15.60 -9.36
N TYR A 58 1.20 -14.92 -8.28
CA TYR A 58 1.40 -15.54 -6.98
C TYR A 58 0.15 -16.27 -6.46
N ARG A 59 -1.05 -15.68 -6.60
CA ARG A 59 -2.32 -16.33 -6.22
C ARG A 59 -2.56 -17.62 -6.99
N ARG A 60 -2.33 -17.62 -8.31
CA ARG A 60 -2.48 -18.82 -9.15
C ARG A 60 -1.51 -19.91 -8.71
N GLU A 61 -0.25 -19.57 -8.52
CA GLU A 61 0.77 -20.54 -8.13
C GLU A 61 0.55 -21.10 -6.72
N SER A 62 0.19 -20.25 -5.78
CA SER A 62 -0.15 -20.65 -4.42
C SER A 62 -1.37 -21.57 -4.40
N ALA A 63 -2.39 -21.29 -5.23
CA ALA A 63 -3.55 -22.16 -5.37
C ALA A 63 -3.18 -23.53 -5.95
N GLN A 64 -2.28 -23.58 -6.94
CA GLN A 64 -1.77 -24.84 -7.49
C GLN A 64 -0.98 -25.65 -6.46
N VAL A 65 -0.12 -25.00 -5.66
CA VAL A 65 0.61 -25.66 -4.57
C VAL A 65 -0.34 -26.17 -3.49
N LYS A 66 -1.40 -25.41 -3.17
CA LYS A 66 -2.41 -25.85 -2.21
C LYS A 66 -3.22 -27.05 -2.73
N ALA A 67 -3.49 -27.10 -4.03
CA ALA A 67 -4.19 -28.20 -4.68
C ALA A 67 -3.33 -29.47 -4.75
N ASP A 68 -2.01 -29.32 -4.94
CA ASP A 68 -1.05 -30.42 -4.93
C ASP A 68 0.18 -30.10 -4.07
N PRO A 69 0.12 -30.35 -2.75
CA PRO A 69 1.26 -30.17 -1.86
C PRO A 69 2.39 -31.16 -2.14
N SER A 70 2.09 -32.30 -2.77
CA SER A 70 3.08 -33.33 -3.08
C SER A 70 4.07 -32.88 -4.15
N ALA A 71 3.68 -31.93 -5.00
CA ALA A 71 4.55 -31.27 -5.98
C ALA A 71 5.79 -30.61 -5.37
N LEU A 72 5.74 -30.22 -4.09
CA LEU A 72 6.88 -29.65 -3.37
C LEU A 72 7.57 -30.65 -2.43
N ALA A 73 7.00 -31.85 -2.24
CA ALA A 73 7.47 -32.80 -1.23
C ALA A 73 8.88 -33.34 -1.53
N ALA A 74 9.21 -33.48 -2.82
CA ALA A 74 10.53 -33.93 -3.27
C ALA A 74 11.62 -32.84 -3.20
N ALA A 75 11.25 -31.58 -2.94
CA ALA A 75 12.24 -30.51 -2.80
C ALA A 75 13.05 -30.67 -1.50
N PRO A 76 14.35 -30.33 -1.50
CA PRO A 76 15.18 -30.35 -0.30
C PRO A 76 14.56 -29.55 0.85
N LEU A 77 14.76 -30.02 2.08
CA LEU A 77 14.22 -29.36 3.28
C LEU A 77 14.67 -27.90 3.41
N ALA A 78 15.92 -27.59 3.03
CA ALA A 78 16.47 -26.24 3.07
C ALA A 78 15.67 -25.28 2.17
N GLU A 79 15.35 -25.69 0.94
CA GLU A 79 14.58 -24.90 -0.03
C GLU A 79 13.15 -24.65 0.48
N ARG A 80 12.50 -25.69 1.03
CA ARG A 80 11.16 -25.54 1.62
C ARG A 80 11.16 -24.59 2.82
N LYS A 81 12.18 -24.66 3.67
CA LYS A 81 12.34 -23.73 4.81
C LYS A 81 12.59 -22.29 4.36
N ALA A 82 13.35 -22.09 3.29
CA ALA A 82 13.57 -20.76 2.70
C ALA A 82 12.24 -20.17 2.21
N LEU A 83 11.46 -20.95 1.48
CA LEU A 83 10.11 -20.56 1.04
C LEU A 83 9.20 -20.21 2.22
N MET A 84 9.11 -21.06 3.25
CA MET A 84 8.30 -20.78 4.45
C MET A 84 8.74 -19.51 5.20
N THR A 85 10.01 -19.14 5.11
CA THR A 85 10.54 -17.92 5.72
C THR A 85 10.16 -16.70 4.89
N ALA A 86 10.33 -16.79 3.56
CA ALA A 86 9.91 -15.74 2.65
C ALA A 86 8.41 -15.46 2.72
N THR A 87 7.55 -16.50 2.82
CA THR A 87 6.10 -16.31 2.98
C THR A 87 5.76 -15.55 4.26
N ARG A 88 6.43 -15.85 5.38
CA ARG A 88 6.21 -15.11 6.64
C ARG A 88 6.61 -13.64 6.54
N LEU A 89 7.70 -13.34 5.85
CA LEU A 89 8.13 -11.96 5.59
C LEU A 89 7.13 -11.24 4.67
N PHE A 90 6.64 -11.93 3.64
CA PHE A 90 5.62 -11.41 2.76
C PHE A 90 4.31 -11.09 3.49
N ASP A 91 3.83 -11.97 4.37
CA ASP A 91 2.62 -11.72 5.17
C ASP A 91 2.76 -10.45 6.04
N ALA A 92 3.95 -10.24 6.63
CA ALA A 92 4.25 -9.02 7.38
C ALA A 92 4.26 -7.77 6.48
N ALA A 93 4.84 -7.86 5.28
CA ALA A 93 4.86 -6.76 4.31
C ALA A 93 3.44 -6.40 3.82
N VAL A 94 2.58 -7.40 3.58
CA VAL A 94 1.16 -7.19 3.22
C VAL A 94 0.42 -6.46 4.35
N ALA A 95 0.61 -6.87 5.60
CA ALA A 95 -0.04 -6.21 6.74
C ALA A 95 0.42 -4.76 6.93
N ALA A 96 1.72 -4.49 6.76
CA ALA A 96 2.28 -3.14 6.81
C ALA A 96 1.71 -2.26 5.68
N HIS A 97 1.67 -2.80 4.46
CA HIS A 97 1.14 -2.10 3.29
C HIS A 97 -0.35 -1.75 3.47
N ALA A 98 -1.17 -2.69 3.93
CA ALA A 98 -2.59 -2.44 4.20
C ALA A 98 -2.79 -1.30 5.23
N THR A 99 -1.95 -1.26 6.27
CA THR A 99 -1.98 -0.19 7.27
C THR A 99 -1.61 1.17 6.66
N ALA A 100 -0.58 1.21 5.80
CA ALA A 100 -0.16 2.44 5.13
C ALA A 100 -1.21 2.99 4.15
N VAL A 101 -1.88 2.11 3.40
CA VAL A 101 -2.98 2.47 2.49
C VAL A 101 -4.15 3.07 3.27
N GLU A 102 -4.56 2.44 4.38
CA GLU A 102 -5.65 2.97 5.21
C GLU A 102 -5.29 4.32 5.85
N ALA A 103 -4.05 4.50 6.32
CA ALA A 103 -3.58 5.78 6.83
C ALA A 103 -3.64 6.88 5.76
N ALA A 104 -3.17 6.61 4.54
CA ALA A 104 -3.24 7.55 3.41
C ALA A 104 -4.69 7.92 3.06
N ARG A 105 -5.61 6.95 3.12
CA ARG A 105 -7.05 7.14 2.91
C ARG A 105 -7.67 8.05 3.98
N GLN A 106 -7.39 7.80 5.27
CA GLN A 106 -7.90 8.61 6.38
C GLN A 106 -7.41 10.06 6.33
N ILE A 107 -6.13 10.28 6.00
CA ILE A 107 -5.56 11.62 5.84
C ILE A 107 -6.28 12.37 4.71
N SER A 108 -6.52 11.70 3.57
CA SER A 108 -7.20 12.29 2.42
C SER A 108 -8.64 12.71 2.76
N GLU A 109 -9.40 11.84 3.45
CA GLU A 109 -10.76 12.18 3.86
C GLU A 109 -10.81 13.29 4.93
N GLY A 110 -9.85 13.29 5.86
CA GLY A 110 -9.71 14.34 6.87
C GLY A 110 -9.44 15.71 6.24
N LEU A 111 -8.56 15.77 5.25
CA LEU A 111 -8.27 17.00 4.51
C LEU A 111 -9.49 17.51 3.75
N VAL A 112 -10.25 16.63 3.10
CA VAL A 112 -11.50 16.99 2.41
C VAL A 112 -12.54 17.50 3.41
N ARG A 113 -12.71 16.84 4.56
CA ARG A 113 -13.62 17.31 5.62
C ARG A 113 -13.19 18.66 6.20
N ALA A 114 -11.90 18.87 6.41
CA ALA A 114 -11.36 20.15 6.88
C ALA A 114 -11.62 21.27 5.85
N ILE A 115 -11.37 21.02 4.56
CA ILE A 115 -11.66 21.98 3.48
C ILE A 115 -13.17 22.25 3.40
N ALA A 116 -14.02 21.22 3.48
CA ALA A 116 -15.47 21.39 3.45
C ALA A 116 -15.99 22.17 4.66
N GLY A 117 -15.40 21.93 5.84
CA GLY A 117 -15.65 22.69 7.07
C GLY A 117 -15.27 24.15 6.89
N GLU A 118 -14.05 24.44 6.46
CA GLU A 118 -13.54 25.80 6.21
C GLU A 118 -14.37 26.55 5.16
N VAL A 119 -14.79 25.88 4.07
CA VAL A 119 -15.68 26.48 3.06
C VAL A 119 -17.05 26.79 3.63
N THR A 120 -17.55 25.96 4.55
CA THR A 120 -18.84 26.17 5.21
C THR A 120 -18.75 27.30 6.24
N GLU A 121 -17.67 27.37 7.02
CA GLU A 121 -17.40 28.46 7.96
C GLU A 121 -17.15 29.80 7.24
N ALA A 122 -16.42 29.79 6.13
CA ALA A 122 -16.22 30.96 5.27
C ALA A 122 -17.52 31.47 4.63
N ARG A 123 -18.50 30.59 4.38
CA ARG A 123 -19.87 30.95 3.95
C ARG A 123 -20.79 31.30 5.11
N GLY A 124 -20.39 30.96 6.34
CA GLY A 124 -21.13 31.15 7.59
C GLY A 124 -21.08 32.57 8.16
N SER A 125 -20.38 33.52 7.52
CA SER A 125 -20.61 34.95 7.75
C SER A 125 -21.60 35.51 6.72
N PRO A 126 -22.91 35.54 7.01
CA PRO A 126 -23.75 36.52 6.37
C PRO A 126 -23.27 37.89 6.86
N ALA A 127 -22.45 38.56 6.04
CA ALA A 127 -22.42 40.02 6.05
C ALA A 127 -23.88 40.47 5.90
N GLY A 128 -24.45 40.93 7.01
CA GLY A 128 -25.88 41.17 7.11
C GLY A 128 -26.36 42.12 6.02
N TYR A 129 -27.43 41.74 5.33
CA TYR A 129 -28.36 42.72 4.78
C TYR A 129 -29.44 42.95 5.82
N GLY A 130 -29.07 43.65 6.90
CA GLY A 130 -30.05 44.38 7.70
C GLY A 130 -30.55 45.55 6.86
N ALA A 131 -31.87 45.74 6.77
CA ALA A 131 -32.53 46.78 5.98
C ALA A 131 -32.30 48.23 6.49
N SER A 132 -31.18 48.50 7.16
CA SER A 132 -30.77 49.80 7.64
C SER A 132 -29.26 49.92 7.46
N GLY A 133 -28.87 50.37 6.27
CA GLY A 133 -27.47 50.39 5.86
C GLY A 133 -26.62 51.35 6.69
N HIS A 134 -25.67 50.79 7.44
CA HIS A 134 -24.45 51.47 7.89
C HIS A 134 -23.27 50.50 7.67
N ALA A 135 -22.28 50.92 6.89
CA ALA A 135 -21.07 50.15 6.62
C ALA A 135 -20.18 50.13 7.88
N ALA A 136 -19.94 48.94 8.44
CA ALA A 136 -18.90 48.77 9.45
C ALA A 136 -17.55 48.66 8.75
N VAL A 137 -16.66 49.57 9.13
CA VAL A 137 -15.28 49.75 8.67
C VAL A 137 -14.50 48.44 8.77
N ALA A 138 -13.77 48.12 7.71
CA ALA A 138 -12.85 47.00 7.64
C ALA A 138 -11.73 47.14 8.69
N ASP A 139 -11.61 46.18 9.61
CA ASP A 139 -10.48 46.11 10.53
C ASP A 139 -9.43 45.10 10.00
N GLY A 140 -8.65 45.56 9.03
CA GLY A 140 -7.56 44.82 8.38
C GLY A 140 -6.31 44.70 9.26
N ARG A 141 -6.41 44.09 10.45
CA ARG A 141 -5.27 43.95 11.39
C ARG A 141 -4.92 42.54 11.87
N ALA A 142 -5.56 41.49 11.33
CA ALA A 142 -5.32 40.12 11.80
C ALA A 142 -4.24 39.31 11.03
N PHE A 143 -3.50 39.90 10.08
CA PHE A 143 -2.56 39.15 9.21
C PHE A 143 -1.05 39.30 9.51
N ALA A 144 -0.64 39.97 10.60
CA ALA A 144 0.79 40.33 10.80
C ALA A 144 1.49 39.69 12.02
N LEU A 145 0.94 38.63 12.62
CA LEU A 145 1.63 37.92 13.71
C LEU A 145 1.49 36.39 13.59
N ASN A 146 2.14 35.78 12.59
CA ASN A 146 2.66 34.43 12.78
C ASN A 146 3.77 34.09 11.77
N ARG A 147 5.02 34.16 12.25
CA ARG A 147 6.10 33.16 12.08
C ARG A 147 7.47 33.83 11.86
N THR A 148 8.14 34.11 12.96
CA THR A 148 9.59 34.14 13.08
C THR A 148 10.11 32.69 13.17
N ALA A 149 10.89 32.28 12.16
CA ALA A 149 12.07 31.43 12.27
C ALA A 149 12.82 31.50 10.92
#